data_AF-A0A399ZI55-F1
#
_entry.id   AF-A0A399ZI55-F1
#
_cell.length_a   1.000
_cell.length_b   1.000
_cell.length_c   1.000
_cell.angle_alpha   90.00
_cell.angle_beta   90.00
_cell.angle_gamma   90.00
#
_symmetry.space_group_name_H-M   'P 1'
#
loop_
_entity.id
_entity.type
_entity.pdbx_description
1 polymer ?
#
loop_
_entity_poly.entity_id
_entity_poly.type
_entity_poly.pdbx_seq_one_letter_code
_entity_poly.pdbx_strand_id
1 'polypeptide(L)'
;MQNATLNNVAWQSAQNNAQPTFYLDSVELVAGAAPSPTPITGLTLNVNATAPGYAISDDIYGMNFADENLAADLALPVRRMGGNATTRYNWQNDTANHAMDWYFENIPESNANPAALPNGSMSDKFVDQDRRTNTKTILTMPLIGWTPKARAYACGFSVAKYGAQQSVDPWRPDCGNGILPNGNPMTNNDPHDTSVAITPQFVQDWIAHLKTNYGDAAYGGVKFYNLDNEPMLWDDTHRDVHPTPTSYDELRDRTYQYAAAIKQADPTAKTLGPALWGWTAYFWSAQDWAAGGNWWNNPPDRNAHGGQPFIEWYLDQMHAYEQQNGVRILDYMDLHYYPQANGVSLSGAGNAATQALRLRSTRSLWDPTYTDESWINEPVNLIPRMRAWRDAHYPGTKLAMTEYNWGAL
;
A
#
# COMPACT_ATOMS: atom_id res chain seq x y z
N MET A 1 42.80 -16.72 -43.97
CA MET A 1 41.51 -16.89 -43.27
C MET A 1 40.48 -17.18 -44.34
N GLN A 2 39.93 -18.39 -44.39
CA GLN A 2 38.83 -18.72 -45.30
C GLN A 2 37.54 -18.14 -44.70
N ASN A 3 36.87 -17.26 -45.43
CA ASN A 3 35.51 -16.83 -45.08
C ASN A 3 34.58 -18.01 -45.34
N ALA A 4 33.94 -18.54 -44.30
CA ALA A 4 32.88 -19.52 -44.45
C ALA A 4 31.58 -18.79 -44.79
N THR A 5 30.97 -19.14 -45.92
CA THR A 5 29.68 -18.59 -46.35
C THR A 5 28.57 -19.56 -45.98
N LEU A 6 27.58 -19.12 -45.20
CA LEU A 6 26.37 -19.89 -44.93
C LEU A 6 25.37 -19.63 -46.06
N ASN A 7 25.23 -20.58 -46.99
CA ASN A 7 24.44 -20.35 -48.20
C ASN A 7 22.94 -20.66 -48.04
N ASN A 8 22.56 -21.50 -47.08
CA ASN A 8 21.17 -21.83 -46.78
C ASN A 8 20.99 -22.36 -45.35
N VAL A 9 19.77 -22.24 -44.83
CA VAL A 9 19.31 -22.92 -43.61
C VAL A 9 17.99 -23.60 -43.95
N ALA A 10 17.87 -24.88 -43.61
CA ALA A 10 16.68 -25.68 -43.87
C ALA A 10 16.23 -26.38 -42.59
N TRP A 11 14.94 -26.28 -42.28
CA TRP A 11 14.29 -27.05 -41.23
C TRP A 11 13.33 -28.05 -41.87
N GLN A 12 13.50 -29.32 -41.56
CA GLN A 12 12.70 -30.40 -42.13
C GLN A 12 12.21 -31.30 -40.99
N SER A 13 10.93 -31.65 -41.01
CA SER A 13 10.40 -32.69 -40.11
C SER A 13 10.97 -34.05 -40.52
N ALA A 14 11.38 -34.84 -39.53
CA ALA A 14 11.76 -36.24 -39.74
C ALA A 14 10.54 -37.19 -39.81
N GLN A 15 9.32 -36.66 -39.66
CA GLN A 15 8.08 -37.43 -39.58
C GLN A 15 7.13 -37.06 -40.71
N ASN A 16 6.41 -38.04 -41.24
CA ASN A 16 5.53 -37.89 -42.40
C ASN A 16 4.06 -37.55 -42.02
N ASN A 17 3.86 -36.89 -40.87
CA ASN A 17 2.56 -36.44 -40.35
C ASN A 17 2.44 -34.90 -40.42
N ALA A 18 1.20 -34.42 -40.32
CA ALA A 18 0.91 -32.99 -40.23
C ALA A 18 1.60 -32.39 -38.99
N GLN A 19 2.42 -31.36 -39.20
CA GLN A 19 3.15 -30.68 -38.13
C GLN A 19 2.32 -29.51 -37.58
N PRO A 20 2.37 -29.25 -36.27
CA PRO A 20 1.84 -28.01 -35.72
C PRO A 20 2.59 -26.79 -36.29
N THR A 21 1.93 -25.64 -36.34
CA THR A 21 2.55 -24.39 -36.79
C THR A 21 3.59 -23.91 -35.78
N PHE A 22 4.80 -23.65 -36.24
CA PHE A 22 5.87 -23.03 -35.47
C PHE A 22 6.19 -21.64 -36.04
N TYR A 23 6.47 -20.68 -35.17
CA TYR A 23 6.92 -19.35 -35.55
C TYR A 23 8.40 -19.21 -35.20
N LEU A 24 9.19 -18.74 -36.16
CA LEU A 24 10.62 -18.46 -35.98
C LEU A 24 10.77 -16.97 -35.72
N ASP A 25 11.26 -16.61 -34.54
CA ASP A 25 11.35 -15.21 -34.10
C ASP A 25 12.66 -14.55 -34.59
N SER A 26 13.83 -15.18 -34.34
CA SER A 26 15.13 -14.65 -34.79
C SER A 26 16.18 -15.72 -35.07
N VAL A 27 17.07 -15.46 -36.04
CA VAL A 27 18.28 -16.27 -36.33
C VAL A 27 19.51 -15.37 -36.28
N GLU A 28 20.47 -15.68 -35.41
CA GLU A 28 21.73 -14.93 -35.28
C GLU A 28 22.95 -15.87 -35.21
N LEU A 29 24.08 -15.44 -35.77
CA LEU A 29 25.37 -16.11 -35.68
C LEU A 29 26.20 -15.47 -34.56
N VAL A 30 26.33 -16.16 -33.41
CA VAL A 30 27.14 -15.68 -32.28
C VAL A 30 28.52 -16.36 -32.26
N ALA A 31 29.59 -15.56 -32.26
CA ALA A 31 30.97 -16.03 -32.12
C ALA A 31 31.38 -16.00 -30.65
N GLY A 32 31.50 -17.18 -30.04
CA GLY A 32 31.86 -17.34 -28.63
C GLY A 32 30.84 -18.24 -27.92
N ALA A 33 31.31 -19.09 -27.00
CA ALA A 33 30.43 -19.98 -26.25
C ALA A 33 29.48 -19.14 -25.38
N ALA A 34 28.30 -18.84 -25.91
CA ALA A 34 27.15 -18.51 -25.10
C ALA A 34 26.97 -19.68 -24.10
N PRO A 35 26.68 -19.42 -22.82
CA PRO A 35 26.19 -20.49 -21.96
C PRO A 35 24.99 -21.08 -22.68
N SER A 36 25.11 -22.32 -23.15
CA SER A 36 23.95 -23.05 -23.65
C SER A 36 22.93 -22.98 -22.52
N PRO A 37 21.70 -22.49 -22.75
CA PRO A 37 20.64 -22.77 -21.80
C PRO A 37 20.64 -24.28 -21.66
N THR A 38 21.06 -24.79 -20.50
CA THR A 38 20.97 -26.21 -20.24
C THR A 38 19.50 -26.52 -20.48
N PRO A 39 19.15 -27.38 -21.46
CA PRO A 39 17.78 -27.84 -21.56
C PRO A 39 17.43 -28.35 -20.17
N ILE A 40 16.45 -27.73 -19.52
CA ILE A 40 16.03 -28.19 -18.20
C ILE A 40 15.46 -29.58 -18.48
N THR A 41 16.30 -30.60 -18.31
CA THR A 41 15.92 -32.00 -18.53
C THR A 41 14.89 -32.32 -17.47
N GLY A 42 13.61 -32.27 -17.86
CA GLY A 42 12.45 -32.67 -17.09
C GLY A 42 12.30 -31.95 -15.74
N LEU A 43 11.65 -30.78 -15.71
CA LEU A 43 11.05 -30.29 -14.47
C LEU A 43 10.03 -31.33 -13.97
N THR A 44 10.28 -31.91 -12.80
CA THR A 44 9.35 -32.83 -12.15
C THR A 44 8.51 -32.06 -11.15
N LEU A 45 7.20 -31.95 -11.40
CA LEU A 45 6.23 -31.39 -10.46
C LEU A 45 5.56 -32.53 -9.67
N ASN A 46 5.75 -32.54 -8.35
CA ASN A 46 5.09 -33.49 -7.46
C ASN A 46 3.93 -32.82 -6.74
N VAL A 47 2.71 -33.33 -6.93
CA VAL A 47 1.50 -32.85 -6.25
C VAL A 47 0.96 -33.97 -5.36
N ASN A 48 0.87 -33.71 -4.06
CA ASN A 48 0.27 -34.63 -3.10
C ASN A 48 -1.01 -34.05 -2.49
N ALA A 49 -2.16 -34.40 -3.06
CA ALA A 49 -3.46 -33.94 -2.58
C ALA A 49 -3.93 -34.62 -1.27
N THR A 50 -3.19 -35.59 -0.74
CA THR A 50 -3.51 -36.26 0.55
C THR A 50 -2.70 -35.75 1.73
N ALA A 51 -1.70 -34.89 1.50
CA ALA A 51 -1.01 -34.20 2.57
C ALA A 51 -1.96 -33.23 3.31
N PRO A 52 -1.78 -32.97 4.61
CA PRO A 52 -2.57 -31.96 5.32
C PRO A 52 -2.48 -30.60 4.59
N GLY A 53 -3.62 -30.11 4.13
CA GLY A 53 -3.73 -28.82 3.47
C GLY A 53 -3.89 -27.66 4.47
N TYR A 54 -3.80 -26.44 3.95
CA TYR A 54 -4.17 -25.23 4.66
C TYR A 54 -5.31 -24.55 3.90
N ALA A 55 -6.25 -23.94 4.64
CA ALA A 55 -7.27 -23.10 4.01
C ALA A 55 -6.59 -21.89 3.35
N ILE A 56 -6.88 -21.67 2.07
CA ILE A 56 -6.51 -20.45 1.35
C ILE A 56 -7.61 -19.44 1.64
N SER A 57 -7.24 -18.29 2.19
CA SER A 57 -8.20 -17.22 2.45
C SER A 57 -8.61 -16.57 1.14
N ASP A 58 -9.90 -16.44 0.86
CA ASP A 58 -10.39 -15.74 -0.33
C ASP A 58 -9.93 -14.27 -0.36
N ASP A 59 -9.66 -13.68 0.82
CA ASP A 59 -9.18 -12.31 0.97
C ASP A 59 -7.82 -12.02 0.30
N ILE A 60 -7.07 -13.03 -0.15
CA ILE A 60 -5.82 -12.79 -0.88
C ILE A 60 -6.06 -12.29 -2.31
N TYR A 61 -7.28 -12.41 -2.83
CA TYR A 61 -7.65 -11.98 -4.19
C TYR A 61 -8.28 -10.57 -4.19
N GLY A 62 -7.79 -9.68 -3.32
CA GLY A 62 -8.31 -8.33 -3.15
C GLY A 62 -7.78 -7.33 -4.18
N MET A 63 -8.52 -6.22 -4.37
CA MET A 63 -8.10 -5.11 -5.23
C MET A 63 -8.39 -3.75 -4.58
N ASN A 64 -7.52 -2.77 -4.84
CA ASN A 64 -7.80 -1.37 -4.53
C ASN A 64 -8.67 -0.78 -5.66
N PHE A 65 -9.73 -0.04 -5.29
CA PHE A 65 -10.58 0.73 -6.23
C PHE A 65 -11.06 0.01 -7.51
N ALA A 66 -11.24 -1.31 -7.50
CA ALA A 66 -11.86 -2.01 -8.62
C ALA A 66 -13.27 -1.44 -8.90
N ASP A 67 -13.60 -1.24 -10.18
CA ASP A 67 -14.94 -0.84 -10.59
C ASP A 67 -15.94 -1.99 -10.44
N GLU A 68 -17.22 -1.67 -10.50
CA GLU A 68 -18.31 -2.63 -10.24
C GLU A 68 -18.33 -3.79 -11.24
N ASN A 69 -18.03 -3.54 -12.52
CA ASN A 69 -18.06 -4.60 -13.53
C ASN A 69 -16.92 -5.59 -13.30
N LEU A 70 -15.71 -5.08 -13.03
CA LEU A 70 -14.57 -5.92 -12.70
C LEU A 70 -14.79 -6.69 -11.40
N ALA A 71 -15.36 -6.03 -10.38
CA ALA A 71 -15.68 -6.69 -9.12
C ALA A 71 -16.70 -7.83 -9.29
N ALA A 72 -17.73 -7.63 -10.13
CA ALA A 72 -18.70 -8.66 -10.45
C ALA A 72 -18.10 -9.82 -11.25
N ASP A 73 -17.27 -9.52 -12.26
CA ASP A 73 -16.65 -10.53 -13.13
C ASP A 73 -15.68 -11.44 -12.37
N LEU A 74 -14.90 -10.87 -11.44
CA LEU A 74 -13.96 -11.61 -10.60
C LEU A 74 -14.60 -12.26 -9.38
N ALA A 75 -15.89 -12.00 -9.12
CA ALA A 75 -16.53 -12.25 -7.82
C ALA A 75 -15.63 -11.76 -6.67
N LEU A 76 -15.17 -10.50 -6.78
CA LEU A 76 -14.09 -9.93 -5.99
C LEU A 76 -14.37 -10.12 -4.49
N PRO A 77 -13.53 -10.87 -3.75
CA PRO A 77 -13.82 -11.18 -2.35
C PRO A 77 -13.71 -9.97 -1.42
N VAL A 78 -12.75 -9.08 -1.71
CA VAL A 78 -12.45 -7.91 -0.88
C VAL A 78 -11.96 -6.74 -1.73
N ARG A 79 -12.42 -5.53 -1.43
CA ARG A 79 -12.01 -4.30 -2.10
C ARG A 79 -11.60 -3.24 -1.08
N ARG A 80 -10.54 -2.51 -1.38
CA ARG A 80 -9.97 -1.48 -0.48
C ARG A 80 -10.16 -0.06 -1.03
N MET A 81 -10.67 0.81 -0.16
CA MET A 81 -10.62 2.26 -0.28
C MET A 81 -9.49 2.73 0.64
N GLY A 82 -8.30 2.96 0.07
CA GLY A 82 -7.10 3.35 0.80
C GLY A 82 -6.14 4.21 -0.04
N GLY A 83 -4.87 4.30 0.36
CA GLY A 83 -3.87 5.15 -0.29
C GLY A 83 -3.87 6.60 0.22
N ASN A 84 -2.93 7.41 -0.27
CA ASN A 84 -2.59 8.74 0.25
C ASN A 84 -3.80 9.66 0.50
N ALA A 85 -4.68 9.84 -0.48
CA ALA A 85 -5.82 10.75 -0.35
C ALA A 85 -6.81 10.33 0.77
N THR A 86 -6.86 9.04 1.11
CA THR A 86 -7.79 8.52 2.14
C THR A 86 -7.35 8.83 3.57
N THR A 87 -6.05 9.03 3.82
CA THR A 87 -5.52 9.59 5.08
C THR A 87 -6.16 10.94 5.41
N ARG A 88 -6.56 11.70 4.38
CA ARG A 88 -7.15 13.03 4.50
C ARG A 88 -8.54 13.11 3.88
N TYR A 89 -9.33 12.04 3.99
CA TYR A 89 -10.74 12.06 3.56
C TYR A 89 -11.67 12.51 4.69
N ASN A 90 -12.60 13.42 4.38
CA ASN A 90 -13.69 13.83 5.27
C ASN A 90 -15.02 13.25 4.78
N TRP A 91 -15.55 12.25 5.49
CA TRP A 91 -16.83 11.59 5.15
C TRP A 91 -18.07 12.49 5.26
N GLN A 92 -18.02 13.53 6.11
CA GLN A 92 -19.13 14.46 6.32
C GLN A 92 -19.28 15.42 5.14
N ASN A 93 -18.15 15.84 4.57
CA ASN A 93 -18.07 16.82 3.49
C ASN A 93 -17.80 16.18 2.11
N ASP A 94 -17.49 14.89 2.10
CA ASP A 94 -17.13 14.12 0.91
C ASP A 94 -15.99 14.81 0.11
N THR A 95 -14.89 15.10 0.81
CA THR A 95 -13.74 15.84 0.29
C THR A 95 -12.46 15.20 0.79
N ALA A 96 -11.51 14.98 -0.11
CA ALA A 96 -10.17 14.51 0.23
C ALA A 96 -9.15 15.64 0.03
N ASN A 97 -8.06 15.61 0.81
CA ASN A 97 -6.84 16.30 0.41
C ASN A 97 -5.96 15.34 -0.38
N HIS A 98 -5.50 15.75 -1.57
CA HIS A 98 -4.71 14.90 -2.47
C HIS A 98 -3.21 14.91 -2.18
N ALA A 99 -2.82 15.35 -0.97
CA ALA A 99 -1.46 15.21 -0.46
C ALA A 99 -0.44 15.87 -1.41
N MET A 100 0.83 15.47 -1.30
CA MET A 100 1.84 15.90 -2.28
C MET A 100 1.57 15.40 -3.71
N ASP A 101 0.75 14.35 -3.88
CA ASP A 101 0.42 13.76 -5.19
C ASP A 101 -0.25 14.79 -6.11
N TRP A 102 -1.05 15.69 -5.53
CA TRP A 102 -1.63 16.82 -6.24
C TRP A 102 -1.69 18.09 -5.37
N TYR A 103 -0.54 18.77 -5.27
CA TYR A 103 -0.39 20.15 -4.75
C TYR A 103 -1.04 20.44 -3.39
N PHE A 104 -1.19 19.42 -2.53
CA PHE A 104 -1.83 19.49 -1.21
C PHE A 104 -3.24 20.10 -1.28
N GLU A 105 -3.97 19.76 -2.34
CA GLU A 105 -5.28 20.34 -2.61
C GLU A 105 -6.39 19.58 -1.92
N ASN A 106 -7.31 20.32 -1.28
CA ASN A 106 -8.64 19.78 -1.05
C ASN A 106 -9.40 19.77 -2.37
N ILE A 107 -9.97 18.62 -2.71
CA ILE A 107 -10.83 18.45 -3.88
C ILE A 107 -12.12 17.76 -3.42
N PRO A 108 -13.29 18.39 -3.60
CA PRO A 108 -14.56 17.73 -3.36
C PRO A 108 -14.75 16.53 -4.29
N GLU A 109 -15.12 15.38 -3.73
CA GLU A 109 -15.44 14.18 -4.51
C GLU A 109 -16.62 14.43 -5.44
N SER A 110 -16.67 13.74 -6.58
CA SER A 110 -17.83 13.86 -7.46
C SER A 110 -19.09 13.33 -6.78
N ASN A 111 -20.08 14.22 -6.58
CA ASN A 111 -21.32 13.89 -5.90
C ASN A 111 -22.52 14.54 -6.58
N ALA A 112 -23.46 13.72 -7.05
CA ALA A 112 -24.67 14.16 -7.73
C ALA A 112 -25.68 14.84 -6.80
N ASN A 113 -25.62 14.59 -5.48
CA ASN A 113 -26.52 15.19 -4.49
C ASN A 113 -25.77 15.59 -3.21
N PRO A 114 -24.89 16.61 -3.27
CA PRO A 114 -24.09 17.02 -2.12
C PRO A 114 -24.93 17.58 -0.96
N ALA A 115 -26.18 17.98 -1.20
CA ALA A 115 -27.10 18.44 -0.16
C ALA A 115 -27.59 17.31 0.77
N ALA A 116 -27.42 16.04 0.38
CA ALA A 116 -27.79 14.88 1.19
C ALA A 116 -26.65 14.34 2.07
N LEU A 117 -25.45 14.92 1.97
CA LEU A 117 -24.28 14.50 2.74
C LEU A 117 -24.58 14.49 4.25
N PRO A 118 -24.04 13.51 5.00
CA PRO A 118 -23.05 12.51 4.56
C PRO A 118 -23.59 11.38 3.68
N ASN A 119 -24.91 11.24 3.52
CA ASN A 119 -25.49 10.17 2.72
C ASN A 119 -25.09 10.28 1.24
N GLY A 120 -24.64 9.16 0.68
CA GLY A 120 -24.18 9.09 -0.70
C GLY A 120 -22.82 9.74 -0.91
N SER A 121 -22.04 9.92 0.16
CA SER A 121 -20.61 10.21 0.09
C SER A 121 -19.86 9.13 -0.72
N MET A 122 -18.63 9.41 -1.14
CA MET A 122 -17.77 8.45 -1.83
C MET A 122 -17.60 7.16 -1.02
N SER A 123 -17.44 7.26 0.31
CA SER A 123 -17.37 6.06 1.16
C SER A 123 -18.67 5.24 1.20
N ASP A 124 -19.84 5.89 1.26
CA ASP A 124 -21.14 5.20 1.14
C ASP A 124 -21.27 4.50 -0.22
N LYS A 125 -20.95 5.20 -1.31
CA LYS A 125 -20.99 4.64 -2.68
C LYS A 125 -20.03 3.45 -2.82
N PHE A 126 -18.88 3.50 -2.16
CA PHE A 126 -17.93 2.41 -2.12
C PHE A 126 -18.55 1.17 -1.46
N VAL A 127 -19.16 1.33 -0.28
CA VAL A 127 -19.85 0.24 0.42
C VAL A 127 -21.07 -0.26 -0.36
N ASP A 128 -21.84 0.63 -0.97
CA ASP A 128 -22.99 0.28 -1.79
C ASP A 128 -22.61 -0.60 -2.97
N GLN A 129 -21.50 -0.29 -3.66
CA GLN A 129 -20.97 -1.12 -4.73
C GLN A 129 -20.58 -2.50 -4.21
N ASP A 130 -19.81 -2.54 -3.12
CA ASP A 130 -19.36 -3.81 -2.53
C ASP A 130 -20.54 -4.72 -2.16
N ARG A 131 -21.63 -4.14 -1.64
CA ARG A 131 -22.85 -4.90 -1.33
C ARG A 131 -23.54 -5.46 -2.57
N ARG A 132 -23.53 -4.74 -3.70
CA ARG A 132 -24.12 -5.22 -4.96
C ARG A 132 -23.33 -6.38 -5.55
N THR A 133 -22.01 -6.42 -5.33
CA THR A 133 -21.12 -7.49 -5.83
C THR A 133 -20.78 -8.56 -4.79
N ASN A 134 -21.36 -8.49 -3.59
CA ASN A 134 -21.04 -9.37 -2.46
C ASN A 134 -19.53 -9.37 -2.09
N THR A 135 -18.90 -8.20 -2.21
CA THR A 135 -17.51 -7.93 -1.88
C THR A 135 -17.40 -7.40 -0.45
N LYS A 136 -16.34 -7.76 0.28
CA LYS A 136 -16.04 -7.18 1.59
C LYS A 136 -15.31 -5.84 1.44
N THR A 137 -15.69 -4.84 2.22
CA THR A 137 -15.02 -3.54 2.23
C THR A 137 -13.86 -3.50 3.22
N ILE A 138 -12.70 -3.02 2.76
CA ILE A 138 -11.65 -2.40 3.58
C ILE A 138 -11.75 -0.88 3.42
N LEU A 139 -12.01 -0.18 4.52
CA LEU A 139 -12.14 1.28 4.54
C LEU A 139 -11.04 1.89 5.41
N THR A 140 -10.23 2.78 4.84
CA THR A 140 -9.20 3.50 5.61
C THR A 140 -9.82 4.57 6.53
N MET A 141 -9.44 4.53 7.80
CA MET A 141 -9.80 5.50 8.84
C MET A 141 -8.62 6.43 9.12
N PRO A 142 -8.80 7.76 9.14
CA PRO A 142 -7.71 8.69 9.38
C PRO A 142 -7.26 8.67 10.84
N LEU A 143 -5.96 8.46 11.06
CA LEU A 143 -5.26 8.58 12.34
C LEU A 143 -4.37 9.83 12.39
N ILE A 144 -4.02 10.41 11.24
CA ILE A 144 -3.12 11.58 11.14
C ILE A 144 -3.60 12.80 11.94
N GLY A 145 -4.91 12.88 12.22
CA GLY A 145 -5.51 13.89 13.09
C GLY A 145 -6.03 15.13 12.36
N TRP A 146 -5.98 15.15 11.03
CA TRP A 146 -6.46 16.27 10.21
C TRP A 146 -7.29 15.78 9.03
N THR A 147 -8.37 16.50 8.72
CA THR A 147 -9.21 16.24 7.55
C THR A 147 -9.65 17.56 6.90
N PRO A 148 -10.02 17.60 5.61
CA PRO A 148 -10.56 18.79 4.97
C PRO A 148 -11.69 19.44 5.76
N LYS A 149 -11.61 20.76 5.98
CA LYS A 149 -12.56 21.50 6.83
C LYS A 149 -13.94 21.75 6.21
N ALA A 150 -14.06 21.63 4.88
CA ALA A 150 -15.27 21.94 4.15
C ALA A 150 -15.29 21.23 2.79
N ARG A 151 -16.47 21.16 2.18
CA ARG A 151 -16.66 20.76 0.79
C ARG A 151 -16.29 21.89 -0.18
N ALA A 152 -15.00 22.20 -0.26
CA ALA A 152 -14.48 23.28 -1.09
C ALA A 152 -13.06 22.99 -1.56
N TYR A 153 -12.73 23.52 -2.73
CA TYR A 153 -11.35 23.60 -3.19
C TYR A 153 -10.54 24.50 -2.25
N ALA A 154 -9.38 24.01 -1.80
CA ALA A 154 -8.42 24.76 -0.99
C ALA A 154 -6.99 24.31 -1.32
N CYS A 155 -5.98 25.10 -0.98
CA CYS A 155 -4.57 24.79 -1.22
C CYS A 155 -3.83 24.76 0.13
N GLY A 156 -3.08 23.69 0.42
CA GLY A 156 -2.22 23.65 1.62
C GLY A 156 -1.09 24.69 1.56
N PHE A 157 -0.62 24.99 0.35
CA PHE A 157 0.44 25.98 0.08
C PHE A 157 -0.02 27.00 -0.97
N SER A 158 -0.96 27.87 -0.61
CA SER A 158 -1.41 28.99 -1.47
C SER A 158 -0.25 29.92 -1.87
N VAL A 159 -0.07 30.18 -3.16
CA VAL A 159 0.93 31.10 -3.72
C VAL A 159 0.64 32.53 -3.32
N ALA A 160 -0.63 32.94 -3.32
CA ALA A 160 -1.04 34.26 -2.86
C ALA A 160 -0.70 34.50 -1.39
N LYS A 161 -0.72 33.44 -0.56
CA LYS A 161 -0.41 33.52 0.88
C LYS A 161 1.07 33.35 1.20
N TYR A 162 1.74 32.38 0.58
CA TYR A 162 3.10 31.97 0.95
C TYR A 162 4.19 32.38 -0.05
N GLY A 163 3.79 32.93 -1.20
CA GLY A 163 4.70 33.42 -2.23
C GLY A 163 5.00 32.39 -3.33
N ALA A 164 5.95 32.75 -4.18
CA ALA A 164 6.35 31.96 -5.34
C ALA A 164 6.93 30.60 -4.94
N GLN A 165 6.64 29.58 -5.74
CA GLN A 165 7.03 28.18 -5.51
C GLN A 165 7.59 27.60 -6.81
N GLN A 166 8.29 26.46 -6.73
CA GLN A 166 8.89 25.84 -7.92
C GLN A 166 7.86 25.30 -8.91
N SER A 167 6.71 24.85 -8.41
CA SER A 167 5.62 24.35 -9.23
C SER A 167 4.28 24.73 -8.63
N VAL A 168 3.28 24.88 -9.50
CA VAL A 168 1.87 25.13 -9.17
C VAL A 168 0.97 24.24 -10.02
N ASP A 169 -0.24 23.95 -9.56
CA ASP A 169 -1.24 23.28 -10.40
C ASP A 169 -1.54 24.17 -11.62
N PRO A 170 -1.35 23.69 -12.87
CA PRO A 170 -1.70 24.45 -14.07
C PRO A 170 -3.18 24.87 -14.13
N TRP A 171 -4.09 24.14 -13.47
CA TRP A 171 -5.53 24.43 -13.43
C TRP A 171 -5.94 25.30 -12.25
N ARG A 172 -5.13 25.30 -11.18
CA ARG A 172 -5.30 26.15 -10.00
C ARG A 172 -3.95 26.78 -9.61
N PRO A 173 -3.49 27.82 -10.32
CA PRO A 173 -2.14 28.38 -10.13
C PRO A 173 -1.87 28.98 -8.74
N ASP A 174 -2.90 29.14 -7.91
CA ASP A 174 -2.73 29.49 -6.50
C ASP A 174 -2.26 28.30 -5.65
N CYS A 175 -2.48 27.04 -6.06
CA CYS A 175 -2.00 25.88 -5.33
C CYS A 175 -0.58 25.53 -5.75
N GLY A 176 0.37 25.76 -4.86
CA GLY A 176 1.77 25.40 -5.09
C GLY A 176 2.18 24.11 -4.42
N ASN A 177 3.35 23.59 -4.81
CA ASN A 177 3.88 22.30 -4.36
C ASN A 177 4.55 22.32 -2.98
N GLY A 178 4.49 23.44 -2.26
CA GLY A 178 5.13 23.58 -0.96
C GLY A 178 6.65 23.73 -1.01
N ILE A 179 7.25 23.99 -2.19
CA ILE A 179 8.71 24.11 -2.34
C ILE A 179 9.07 25.53 -2.81
N LEU A 180 9.93 26.20 -2.03
CA LEU A 180 10.46 27.53 -2.34
C LEU A 180 11.33 27.50 -3.61
N PRO A 181 11.52 28.64 -4.32
CA PRO A 181 12.32 28.67 -5.55
C PRO A 181 13.77 28.19 -5.37
N ASN A 182 14.32 28.27 -4.16
CA ASN A 182 15.65 27.78 -3.81
C ASN A 182 15.71 26.25 -3.56
N GLY A 183 14.59 25.53 -3.66
CA GLY A 183 14.50 24.08 -3.47
C GLY A 183 14.18 23.63 -2.04
N ASN A 184 14.09 24.54 -1.07
CA ASN A 184 13.77 24.17 0.30
C ASN A 184 12.25 23.99 0.48
N PRO A 185 11.80 23.00 1.28
CA PRO A 185 10.40 22.91 1.69
C PRO A 185 9.96 24.15 2.46
N MET A 186 8.73 24.59 2.23
CA MET A 186 8.06 25.57 3.09
C MET A 186 7.61 24.90 4.39
N THR A 187 7.80 25.60 5.51
CA THR A 187 7.55 25.06 6.87
C THR A 187 6.60 25.92 7.69
N ASN A 188 6.11 27.03 7.13
CA ASN A 188 5.31 28.04 7.82
C ASN A 188 3.85 28.09 7.34
N ASN A 189 3.38 27.04 6.65
CA ASN A 189 1.98 26.97 6.26
C ASN A 189 1.09 26.67 7.47
N ASP A 190 -0.14 27.16 7.42
CA ASP A 190 -1.16 26.93 8.43
C ASP A 190 -2.03 25.72 8.00
N PRO A 191 -2.01 24.60 8.76
CA PRO A 191 -2.88 23.45 8.50
C PRO A 191 -4.36 23.83 8.35
N HIS A 192 -4.80 24.91 9.01
CA HIS A 192 -6.18 25.39 8.93
C HIS A 192 -6.56 26.01 7.58
N ASP A 193 -5.62 26.23 6.66
CA ASP A 193 -5.96 26.67 5.29
C ASP A 193 -6.84 25.64 4.58
N THR A 194 -6.52 24.36 4.76
CA THR A 194 -7.27 23.23 4.20
C THR A 194 -8.08 22.48 5.24
N SER A 195 -7.67 22.48 6.50
CA SER A 195 -8.03 21.38 7.41
C SER A 195 -8.64 21.80 8.74
N VAL A 196 -9.30 20.83 9.36
CA VAL A 196 -9.75 20.85 10.75
C VAL A 196 -9.18 19.63 11.47
N ALA A 197 -8.83 19.81 12.74
CA ALA A 197 -8.36 18.71 13.56
C ALA A 197 -9.51 17.73 13.86
N ILE A 198 -9.21 16.44 13.87
CA ILE A 198 -10.14 15.38 14.25
C ILE A 198 -9.65 14.64 15.49
N THR A 199 -10.57 13.92 16.12
CA THR A 199 -10.32 13.07 17.29
C THR A 199 -10.90 11.69 17.03
N PRO A 200 -10.68 10.69 17.92
CA PRO A 200 -11.33 9.40 17.79
C PRO A 200 -12.87 9.45 17.70
N GLN A 201 -13.52 10.51 18.21
CA GLN A 201 -14.95 10.71 18.03
C GLN A 201 -15.35 10.81 16.56
N PHE A 202 -14.52 11.43 15.71
CA PHE A 202 -14.79 11.57 14.28
C PHE A 202 -14.92 10.21 13.58
N VAL A 203 -14.05 9.25 13.92
CA VAL A 203 -14.13 7.89 13.35
C VAL A 203 -15.27 7.08 13.96
N GLN A 204 -15.61 7.30 15.24
CA GLN A 204 -16.78 6.68 15.86
C GLN A 204 -18.09 7.14 15.22
N ASP A 205 -18.22 8.44 14.96
CA ASP A 205 -19.38 9.02 14.28
C ASP A 205 -19.49 8.50 12.84
N TRP A 206 -18.36 8.34 12.14
CA TRP A 206 -18.34 7.72 10.82
C TRP A 206 -18.82 6.28 10.85
N ILE A 207 -18.33 5.47 11.80
CA ILE A 207 -18.78 4.09 11.96
C ILE A 207 -20.26 4.04 12.34
N ALA A 208 -20.75 4.94 13.18
CA ALA A 208 -22.17 5.02 13.52
C ALA A 208 -23.04 5.32 12.29
N HIS A 209 -22.60 6.22 11.41
CA HIS A 209 -23.25 6.47 10.11
C HIS A 209 -23.28 5.21 9.25
N LEU A 210 -22.12 4.57 9.04
CA LEU A 210 -22.01 3.34 8.24
C LEU A 210 -22.90 2.22 8.79
N LYS A 211 -22.93 2.04 10.12
CA LYS A 211 -23.79 1.04 10.77
C LYS A 211 -25.27 1.33 10.60
N THR A 212 -25.66 2.60 10.65
CA THR A 212 -27.06 3.00 10.43
C THR A 212 -27.53 2.61 9.03
N ASN A 213 -26.65 2.73 8.03
CA ASN A 213 -26.97 2.43 6.64
C ASN A 213 -26.79 0.95 6.26
N TYR A 214 -25.81 0.26 6.85
CA TYR A 214 -25.33 -1.03 6.36
C TYR A 214 -25.32 -2.17 7.40
N GLY A 215 -25.60 -1.86 8.67
CA GLY A 215 -25.41 -2.79 9.79
C GLY A 215 -23.97 -2.82 10.28
N ASP A 216 -23.73 -3.58 11.35
CA ASP A 216 -22.37 -3.82 11.84
C ASP A 216 -21.63 -4.85 10.97
N ALA A 217 -20.33 -5.01 11.20
CA ALA A 217 -19.47 -5.93 10.47
C ALA A 217 -19.84 -7.42 10.63
N ALA A 218 -20.66 -7.79 11.63
CA ALA A 218 -21.20 -9.14 11.79
C ALA A 218 -22.45 -9.37 10.92
N TYR A 219 -23.21 -8.31 10.61
CA TYR A 219 -24.44 -8.38 9.81
C TYR A 219 -24.29 -7.78 8.40
N GLY A 220 -23.08 -7.79 7.84
CA GLY A 220 -22.82 -7.43 6.44
C GLY A 220 -22.53 -5.94 6.20
N GLY A 221 -22.22 -5.18 7.27
CA GLY A 221 -21.61 -3.86 7.19
C GLY A 221 -20.12 -3.91 6.82
N VAL A 222 -19.44 -2.78 6.94
CA VAL A 222 -18.00 -2.66 6.63
C VAL A 222 -17.19 -3.62 7.49
N LYS A 223 -16.46 -4.54 6.86
CA LYS A 223 -15.81 -5.64 7.56
C LYS A 223 -14.47 -5.24 8.19
N PHE A 224 -13.74 -4.39 7.48
CA PHE A 224 -12.34 -4.11 7.72
C PHE A 224 -12.10 -2.59 7.75
N TYR A 225 -11.37 -2.13 8.76
CA TYR A 225 -10.93 -0.74 8.87
C TYR A 225 -9.40 -0.69 8.85
N ASN A 226 -8.82 -0.07 7.83
CA ASN A 226 -7.40 0.24 7.81
C ASN A 226 -7.10 1.42 8.75
N LEU A 227 -6.05 1.28 9.55
CA LEU A 227 -5.57 2.32 10.46
C LEU A 227 -4.65 3.27 9.68
N ASP A 228 -5.27 4.19 8.94
CA ASP A 228 -4.62 5.16 8.04
C ASP A 228 -3.85 4.49 6.88
N ASN A 229 -2.87 5.18 6.32
CA ASN A 229 -2.04 4.76 5.20
C ASN A 229 -0.62 5.31 5.37
N GLU A 230 0.37 4.42 5.27
CA GLU A 230 1.80 4.77 5.21
C GLU A 230 2.26 5.83 6.22
N PRO A 231 2.02 5.63 7.54
CA PRO A 231 2.28 6.65 8.57
C PRO A 231 3.73 7.10 8.67
N MET A 232 4.66 6.27 8.22
CA MET A 232 6.08 6.62 8.13
C MET A 232 6.41 7.48 6.90
N LEU A 233 5.42 7.95 6.13
CA LEU A 233 5.59 8.95 5.06
C LEU A 233 4.74 10.20 5.31
N TRP A 234 4.03 10.32 6.43
CA TRP A 234 3.17 11.48 6.68
C TRP A 234 3.92 12.82 6.60
N ASP A 235 5.20 12.85 7.01
CA ASP A 235 6.07 14.05 6.95
C ASP A 235 6.51 14.47 5.55
N ASP A 236 6.37 13.59 4.57
CA ASP A 236 6.59 13.92 3.16
C ASP A 236 5.26 14.07 2.43
N THR A 237 4.44 13.01 2.43
CA THR A 237 3.17 12.92 1.72
C THR A 237 2.15 13.93 2.20
N HIS A 238 2.06 14.16 3.51
CA HIS A 238 1.10 15.06 4.14
C HIS A 238 1.79 16.21 4.90
N ARG A 239 2.92 16.67 4.37
CA ARG A 239 3.74 17.74 4.96
C ARG A 239 2.95 19.02 5.26
N ASP A 240 1.85 19.28 4.56
CA ASP A 240 0.98 20.43 4.80
C ASP A 240 0.33 20.43 6.20
N VAL A 241 0.15 19.27 6.84
CA VAL A 241 -0.48 19.17 8.18
C VAL A 241 0.32 18.36 9.19
N HIS A 242 1.23 17.51 8.73
CA HIS A 242 2.06 16.67 9.58
C HIS A 242 3.51 16.72 9.10
N PRO A 243 4.23 17.84 9.27
CA PRO A 243 5.62 17.97 8.79
C PRO A 243 6.66 17.34 9.72
N THR A 244 6.23 16.80 10.87
CA THR A 244 7.14 16.22 11.87
C THR A 244 7.27 14.73 11.58
N PRO A 245 8.48 14.18 11.38
CA PRO A 245 8.66 12.75 11.12
C PRO A 245 8.03 11.88 12.19
N THR A 246 7.11 10.99 11.79
CA THR A 246 6.39 10.08 12.68
C THR A 246 7.34 9.19 13.47
N SER A 247 7.08 9.07 14.78
CA SER A 247 7.87 8.25 15.71
C SER A 247 7.22 6.92 16.05
N TYR A 248 7.97 6.04 16.72
CA TYR A 248 7.44 4.81 17.32
C TYR A 248 6.27 5.10 18.27
N ASP A 249 6.52 5.97 19.25
CA ASP A 249 5.55 6.33 20.29
C ASP A 249 4.32 7.03 19.72
N GLU A 250 4.49 7.93 18.74
CA GLU A 250 3.37 8.64 18.12
C GLU A 250 2.41 7.65 17.46
N LEU A 251 2.93 6.73 16.64
CA LEU A 251 2.06 5.79 15.95
C LEU A 251 1.41 4.81 16.92
N ARG A 252 2.12 4.36 17.97
CA ARG A 252 1.51 3.57 19.04
C ARG A 252 0.32 4.31 19.66
N ASP A 253 0.51 5.55 20.08
CA ASP A 253 -0.51 6.30 20.81
C ASP A 253 -1.73 6.58 19.93
N ARG A 254 -1.51 6.92 18.65
CA ARG A 254 -2.60 7.07 17.68
C ARG A 254 -3.34 5.75 17.45
N THR A 255 -2.63 4.64 17.26
CA THR A 255 -3.28 3.34 17.12
C THR A 255 -4.09 2.98 18.36
N TYR A 256 -3.54 3.14 19.57
CA TYR A 256 -4.28 2.87 20.81
C TYR A 256 -5.58 3.67 20.89
N GLN A 257 -5.54 4.96 20.55
CA GLN A 257 -6.71 5.83 20.62
C GLN A 257 -7.75 5.47 19.55
N TYR A 258 -7.35 5.41 18.29
CA TYR A 258 -8.28 5.27 17.17
C TYR A 258 -8.75 3.83 16.99
N ALA A 259 -7.87 2.83 17.12
CA ALA A 259 -8.28 1.44 16.98
C ALA A 259 -9.19 1.00 18.13
N ALA A 260 -8.95 1.47 19.36
CA ALA A 260 -9.88 1.23 20.47
C ALA A 260 -11.24 1.90 20.23
N ALA A 261 -11.25 3.13 19.72
CA ALA A 261 -12.48 3.84 19.39
C ALA A 261 -13.29 3.11 18.29
N ILE A 262 -12.60 2.58 17.27
CA ILE A 262 -13.21 1.72 16.24
C ILE A 262 -13.83 0.48 16.88
N LYS A 263 -13.12 -0.22 17.77
CA LYS A 263 -13.62 -1.41 18.48
C LYS A 263 -14.79 -1.12 19.41
N GLN A 264 -14.84 0.07 20.00
CA GLN A 264 -15.99 0.51 20.81
C GLN A 264 -17.22 0.78 19.92
N ALA A 265 -17.02 1.35 18.73
CA ALA A 265 -18.11 1.62 17.80
C ALA A 265 -18.63 0.35 17.12
N ASP A 266 -17.74 -0.58 16.75
CA ASP A 266 -18.08 -1.91 16.23
C ASP A 266 -17.05 -2.97 16.70
N PRO A 267 -17.38 -3.76 17.74
CA PRO A 267 -16.47 -4.79 18.26
C PRO A 267 -16.29 -5.97 17.30
N THR A 268 -17.14 -6.10 16.28
CA THR A 268 -17.11 -7.20 15.31
C THR A 268 -16.30 -6.86 14.05
N ALA A 269 -16.01 -5.58 13.83
CA ALA A 269 -15.14 -5.11 12.76
C ALA A 269 -13.69 -5.50 13.00
N LYS A 270 -12.91 -5.57 11.93
CA LYS A 270 -11.50 -5.98 11.95
C LYS A 270 -10.59 -4.81 11.62
N THR A 271 -9.56 -4.59 12.42
CA THR A 271 -8.59 -3.51 12.20
C THR A 271 -7.31 -4.03 11.55
N LEU A 272 -6.76 -3.26 10.61
CA LEU A 272 -5.56 -3.57 9.85
C LEU A 272 -4.56 -2.43 9.98
N GLY A 273 -3.32 -2.72 10.32
CA GLY A 273 -2.27 -1.71 10.43
C GLY A 273 -0.88 -2.31 10.63
N PRO A 274 0.19 -1.50 10.55
CA PRO A 274 0.16 -0.05 10.38
C PRO A 274 0.14 0.44 8.92
N ALA A 275 -0.03 -0.46 7.94
CA ALA A 275 -0.03 -0.13 6.51
C ALA A 275 1.28 0.56 6.07
N LEU A 276 2.42 -0.03 6.45
CA LEU A 276 3.75 0.53 6.19
C LEU A 276 4.13 0.43 4.71
N TRP A 277 4.74 1.48 4.17
CA TRP A 277 5.00 1.65 2.73
C TRP A 277 6.01 0.66 2.11
N GLY A 278 6.91 0.09 2.92
CA GLY A 278 7.93 -0.81 2.39
C GLY A 278 9.10 -1.07 3.34
N TRP A 279 10.16 -1.65 2.76
CA TRP A 279 11.25 -2.30 3.49
C TRP A 279 11.80 -1.49 4.66
N THR A 280 12.16 -0.23 4.44
CA THR A 280 12.74 0.62 5.49
C THR A 280 11.79 0.81 6.67
N ALA A 281 10.51 1.10 6.40
CA ALA A 281 9.51 1.37 7.44
C ALA A 281 9.18 0.14 8.29
N TYR A 282 9.49 -1.08 7.82
CA TYR A 282 9.33 -2.28 8.64
C TYR A 282 10.27 -2.28 9.85
N PHE A 283 11.42 -1.61 9.75
CA PHE A 283 12.48 -1.70 10.75
C PHE A 283 12.78 -0.38 11.46
N TRP A 284 12.44 0.76 10.88
CA TRP A 284 12.75 2.10 11.38
C TRP A 284 11.56 3.03 11.21
N SER A 285 11.49 4.08 12.04
CA SER A 285 10.48 5.14 11.91
C SER A 285 10.97 6.29 11.02
N ALA A 286 10.06 7.21 10.68
CA ALA A 286 10.45 8.42 9.99
C ALA A 286 11.37 9.31 10.84
N GLN A 287 11.17 9.33 12.16
CA GLN A 287 12.06 10.03 13.09
C GLN A 287 13.50 9.52 13.06
N ASP A 288 13.73 8.23 12.75
CA ASP A 288 15.08 7.70 12.64
C ASP A 288 15.86 8.33 11.49
N TRP A 289 15.28 8.37 10.30
CA TRP A 289 15.98 8.87 9.12
C TRP A 289 16.01 10.39 9.00
N ALA A 290 15.17 11.09 9.78
CA ALA A 290 15.19 12.55 9.89
C ALA A 290 16.56 13.11 10.33
N ALA A 291 17.40 12.29 10.98
CA ALA A 291 18.77 12.66 11.33
C ALA A 291 19.68 12.90 10.11
N GLY A 292 19.30 12.39 8.93
CA GLY A 292 20.07 12.51 7.69
C GLY A 292 21.38 11.73 7.70
N GLY A 293 22.15 11.86 6.61
CA GLY A 293 23.41 11.13 6.45
C GLY A 293 23.23 9.61 6.54
N ASN A 294 24.16 8.93 7.21
CA ASN A 294 24.11 7.48 7.41
C ASN A 294 23.31 7.12 8.67
N TRP A 295 22.08 7.64 8.78
CA TRP A 295 21.20 7.51 9.95
C TRP A 295 20.99 6.05 10.38
N TRP A 296 21.01 5.10 9.43
CA TRP A 296 20.85 3.67 9.69
C TRP A 296 21.94 3.08 10.60
N ASN A 297 23.10 3.73 10.71
CA ASN A 297 24.17 3.34 11.63
C ASN A 297 23.93 3.79 13.08
N ASN A 298 23.07 4.80 13.28
CA ASN A 298 22.71 5.31 14.60
C ASN A 298 21.27 5.84 14.58
N PRO A 299 20.27 4.96 14.45
CA PRO A 299 18.87 5.35 14.34
C PRO A 299 18.34 5.80 15.71
N PRO A 300 18.11 7.12 15.94
CA PRO A 300 17.87 7.66 17.28
C PRO A 300 16.58 7.14 17.95
N ASP A 301 15.48 7.04 17.21
CA ASP A 301 14.20 6.60 17.73
C ASP A 301 14.22 5.10 18.02
N ARG A 302 14.70 4.28 17.08
CA ARG A 302 14.91 2.85 17.29
C ARG A 302 15.85 2.57 18.47
N ASN A 303 16.92 3.34 18.63
CA ASN A 303 17.84 3.19 19.77
C ASN A 303 17.16 3.54 21.10
N ALA A 304 16.27 4.54 21.12
CA ALA A 304 15.45 4.86 22.28
C ALA A 304 14.48 3.71 22.66
N HIS A 305 14.13 2.86 21.69
CA HIS A 305 13.29 1.68 21.84
C HIS A 305 14.09 0.37 21.93
N GLY A 306 15.31 0.43 22.49
CA GLY A 306 16.13 -0.76 22.77
C GLY A 306 16.71 -1.43 21.53
N GLY A 307 16.73 -0.75 20.38
CA GLY A 307 17.25 -1.29 19.12
C GLY A 307 16.27 -2.20 18.38
N GLN A 308 15.03 -2.31 18.84
CA GLN A 308 14.03 -3.22 18.26
C GLN A 308 13.51 -2.70 16.90
N PRO A 309 13.40 -3.55 15.86
CA PRO A 309 12.71 -3.21 14.62
C PRO A 309 11.30 -2.65 14.85
N PHE A 310 10.92 -1.64 14.08
CA PHE A 310 9.64 -0.95 14.24
C PHE A 310 8.44 -1.91 14.28
N ILE A 311 8.30 -2.81 13.31
CA ILE A 311 7.13 -3.69 13.24
C ILE A 311 7.04 -4.68 14.40
N GLU A 312 8.19 -5.18 14.86
CA GLU A 312 8.27 -6.07 16.02
C GLU A 312 7.82 -5.32 17.29
N TRP A 313 8.37 -4.12 17.51
CA TRP A 313 8.00 -3.29 18.64
C TRP A 313 6.51 -2.89 18.59
N TYR A 314 5.99 -2.51 17.43
CA TYR A 314 4.59 -2.16 17.24
C TYR A 314 3.65 -3.31 17.60
N LEU A 315 3.96 -4.54 17.18
CA LEU A 315 3.21 -5.74 17.54
C LEU A 315 3.25 -5.99 19.06
N ASP A 316 4.41 -5.85 19.70
CA ASP A 316 4.53 -5.97 21.16
C ASP A 316 3.67 -4.93 21.89
N GLN A 317 3.61 -3.69 21.39
CA GLN A 317 2.72 -2.67 21.95
C GLN A 317 1.25 -3.05 21.80
N MET A 318 0.80 -3.46 20.60
CA MET A 318 -0.60 -3.86 20.41
C MET A 318 -0.98 -5.08 21.28
N HIS A 319 -0.05 -6.01 21.48
CA HIS A 319 -0.23 -7.12 22.39
C HIS A 319 -0.31 -6.65 23.85
N ALA A 320 0.57 -5.76 24.29
CA ALA A 320 0.53 -5.18 25.63
C ALA A 320 -0.80 -4.47 25.89
N TYR A 321 -1.34 -3.75 24.89
CA TYR A 321 -2.67 -3.15 24.98
C TYR A 321 -3.76 -4.20 25.21
N GLU A 322 -3.77 -5.29 24.44
CA GLU A 322 -4.77 -6.36 24.62
C GLU A 322 -4.66 -7.00 26.01
N GLN A 323 -3.44 -7.25 26.50
CA GLN A 323 -3.26 -7.83 27.83
C GLN A 323 -3.76 -6.91 28.96
N GLN A 324 -3.61 -5.60 28.78
CA GLN A 324 -4.05 -4.61 29.77
C GLN A 324 -5.55 -4.34 29.73
N ASN A 325 -6.15 -4.36 28.54
CA ASN A 325 -7.52 -3.88 28.32
C ASN A 325 -8.52 -5.01 27.98
N GLY A 326 -8.05 -6.23 27.71
CA GLY A 326 -8.88 -7.36 27.31
C GLY A 326 -9.50 -7.22 25.91
N VAL A 327 -9.00 -6.27 25.09
CA VAL A 327 -9.53 -5.99 23.74
C VAL A 327 -8.39 -6.01 22.73
N ARG A 328 -8.50 -6.86 21.72
CA ARG A 328 -7.64 -6.85 20.54
C ARG A 328 -7.96 -5.65 19.65
N ILE A 329 -7.01 -4.74 19.54
CA ILE A 329 -7.10 -3.53 18.69
C ILE A 329 -6.38 -3.66 17.34
N LEU A 330 -5.61 -4.74 17.12
CA LEU A 330 -5.01 -5.07 15.84
C LEU A 330 -5.37 -6.52 15.46
N ASP A 331 -6.22 -6.68 14.45
CA ASP A 331 -6.57 -8.02 13.94
C ASP A 331 -5.64 -8.49 12.82
N TYR A 332 -5.11 -7.57 11.99
CA TYR A 332 -4.18 -7.88 10.92
C TYR A 332 -2.94 -6.98 10.99
N MET A 333 -1.76 -7.59 10.94
CA MET A 333 -0.54 -6.91 10.58
C MET A 333 -0.55 -6.65 9.08
N ASP A 334 -0.48 -5.39 8.70
CA ASP A 334 -0.65 -4.93 7.33
C ASP A 334 0.56 -4.14 6.83
N LEU A 335 1.08 -4.53 5.66
CA LEU A 335 2.28 -3.98 5.02
C LEU A 335 2.04 -3.79 3.52
N HIS A 336 2.65 -2.78 2.92
CA HIS A 336 2.67 -2.57 1.48
C HIS A 336 3.98 -3.08 0.89
N TYR A 337 3.93 -3.71 -0.28
CA TYR A 337 5.14 -4.22 -0.93
C TYR A 337 5.18 -3.91 -2.42
N TYR A 338 6.16 -3.09 -2.80
CA TYR A 338 6.51 -2.83 -4.18
C TYR A 338 7.95 -3.31 -4.43
N PRO A 339 8.20 -4.15 -5.46
CA PRO A 339 9.56 -4.49 -5.87
C PRO A 339 10.41 -3.24 -6.07
N GLN A 340 11.59 -3.23 -5.45
CA GLN A 340 12.49 -2.08 -5.42
C GLN A 340 13.47 -2.04 -6.61
N ALA A 341 13.48 -3.09 -7.44
CA ALA A 341 14.27 -3.11 -8.65
C ALA A 341 13.73 -2.09 -9.68
N ASN A 342 14.65 -1.34 -10.30
CA ASN A 342 14.31 -0.27 -11.23
C ASN A 342 13.40 -0.75 -12.38
N GLY A 343 12.31 -0.04 -12.61
CA GLY A 343 11.36 -0.33 -13.69
C GLY A 343 10.50 -1.59 -13.48
N VAL A 344 10.56 -2.24 -12.32
CA VAL A 344 9.70 -3.41 -12.02
C VAL A 344 8.33 -2.95 -11.56
N SER A 345 8.23 -2.29 -10.41
CA SER A 345 6.94 -1.83 -9.86
C SER A 345 6.43 -0.57 -10.57
N LEU A 346 5.10 -0.44 -10.66
CA LEU A 346 4.40 0.76 -11.13
C LEU A 346 4.90 1.32 -12.48
N SER A 347 5.47 0.44 -13.31
CA SER A 347 6.13 0.78 -14.56
C SER A 347 5.64 -0.14 -15.68
N GLY A 348 5.76 0.31 -16.93
CA GLY A 348 5.48 -0.54 -18.10
C GLY A 348 6.36 -1.79 -18.17
N ALA A 349 6.06 -2.68 -19.11
CA ALA A 349 6.72 -3.99 -19.20
C ALA A 349 8.26 -3.93 -19.27
N GLY A 350 8.83 -2.88 -19.88
CA GLY A 350 10.27 -2.73 -20.04
C GLY A 350 10.87 -3.76 -21.02
N ASN A 351 12.20 -3.90 -20.99
CA ASN A 351 12.93 -4.85 -21.84
C ASN A 351 12.87 -6.29 -21.30
N ALA A 352 13.36 -7.26 -22.08
CA ALA A 352 13.38 -8.68 -21.70
C ALA A 352 14.06 -8.94 -20.34
N ALA A 353 15.11 -8.17 -19.99
CA ALA A 353 15.77 -8.28 -18.69
C ALA A 353 14.85 -7.85 -17.54
N THR A 354 14.11 -6.76 -17.71
CA THR A 354 13.13 -6.25 -16.73
C THR A 354 11.97 -7.23 -16.57
N GLN A 355 11.46 -7.78 -17.66
CA GLN A 355 10.40 -8.79 -17.64
C GLN A 355 10.84 -10.07 -16.93
N ALA A 356 12.06 -10.55 -17.21
CA ALA A 356 12.61 -11.70 -16.52
C ALA A 356 12.83 -11.41 -15.03
N LEU A 357 13.31 -10.21 -14.68
CA LEU A 357 13.48 -9.79 -13.28
C LEU A 357 12.15 -9.72 -12.55
N ARG A 358 11.10 -9.16 -13.17
CA ARG A 358 9.74 -9.10 -12.64
C ARG A 358 9.21 -10.48 -12.24
N LEU A 359 9.42 -11.50 -13.07
CA LEU A 359 9.03 -12.87 -12.74
C LEU A 359 9.82 -13.43 -11.55
N ARG A 360 11.15 -13.24 -11.54
CA ARG A 360 12.02 -13.78 -10.48
C ARG A 360 11.87 -13.06 -9.14
N SER A 361 11.60 -11.75 -9.13
CA SER A 361 11.51 -10.95 -7.91
C SER A 361 10.30 -11.28 -7.05
N THR A 362 9.30 -12.00 -7.59
CA THR A 362 8.22 -12.60 -6.78
C THR A 362 8.76 -13.54 -5.69
N ARG A 363 9.96 -14.08 -5.87
CA ARG A 363 10.67 -14.88 -4.85
C ARG A 363 10.94 -14.10 -3.56
N SER A 364 11.05 -12.77 -3.60
CA SER A 364 11.18 -11.93 -2.40
C SER A 364 10.04 -12.11 -1.40
N LEU A 365 8.87 -12.60 -1.84
CA LEU A 365 7.75 -12.88 -0.94
C LEU A 365 7.89 -14.16 -0.11
N TRP A 366 8.73 -15.12 -0.50
CA TRP A 366 8.70 -16.47 0.10
C TRP A 366 10.02 -17.25 0.12
N ASP A 367 11.00 -16.89 -0.71
CA ASP A 367 12.22 -17.67 -0.89
C ASP A 367 13.35 -17.10 -0.03
N PRO A 368 13.81 -17.81 1.02
CA PRO A 368 14.90 -17.35 1.88
C PRO A 368 16.27 -17.36 1.17
N THR A 369 16.37 -17.99 -0.01
CA THR A 369 17.61 -18.07 -0.80
C THR A 369 17.71 -17.01 -1.90
N TYR A 370 16.64 -16.24 -2.13
CA TYR A 370 16.63 -15.16 -3.10
C TYR A 370 17.12 -13.87 -2.43
N THR A 371 18.28 -13.39 -2.84
CA THR A 371 18.73 -12.03 -2.55
C THR A 371 18.00 -11.05 -3.47
N ASP A 372 17.28 -10.09 -2.90
CA ASP A 372 16.54 -9.10 -3.68
C ASP A 372 17.47 -8.29 -4.59
N GLU A 373 17.21 -8.31 -5.91
CA GLU A 373 18.02 -7.66 -6.95
C GLU A 373 17.76 -6.13 -7.00
N SER A 374 17.89 -5.45 -5.85
CA SER A 374 17.70 -4.01 -5.69
C SER A 374 18.66 -3.44 -4.64
N TRP A 375 18.41 -2.20 -4.17
CA TRP A 375 19.14 -1.60 -3.05
C TRP A 375 19.00 -2.39 -1.74
N ILE A 376 17.94 -3.19 -1.59
CA ILE A 376 17.74 -4.05 -0.42
C ILE A 376 18.87 -5.08 -0.30
N ASN A 377 19.24 -5.74 -1.42
CA ASN A 377 20.38 -6.64 -1.53
C ASN A 377 20.50 -7.71 -0.41
N GLU A 378 19.36 -8.20 0.09
CA GLU A 378 19.27 -9.27 1.08
C GLU A 378 17.98 -10.08 0.89
N PRO A 379 17.86 -11.28 1.50
CA PRO A 379 16.61 -12.03 1.48
C PRO A 379 15.47 -11.32 2.23
N VAL A 380 14.55 -10.74 1.45
CA VAL A 380 13.32 -10.13 1.97
C VAL A 380 12.48 -11.21 2.68
N ASN A 381 12.18 -12.30 1.97
CA ASN A 381 11.40 -13.44 2.47
C ASN A 381 10.11 -13.02 3.20
N LEU A 382 9.33 -12.14 2.57
CA LEU A 382 8.36 -11.29 3.28
C LEU A 382 7.29 -12.07 4.04
N ILE A 383 6.57 -12.99 3.38
CA ILE A 383 5.44 -13.69 4.01
C ILE A 383 5.92 -14.58 5.17
N PRO A 384 6.99 -15.39 5.04
CA PRO A 384 7.55 -16.10 6.19
C PRO A 384 8.05 -15.18 7.30
N ARG A 385 8.69 -14.05 6.96
CA ARG A 385 9.14 -13.04 7.93
C ARG A 385 7.96 -12.44 8.70
N MET A 386 6.88 -12.07 8.01
CA MET A 386 5.65 -11.59 8.63
C MET A 386 5.03 -12.61 9.59
N ARG A 387 5.01 -13.90 9.21
CA ARG A 387 4.54 -14.98 10.09
C ARG A 387 5.40 -15.09 11.34
N ALA A 388 6.72 -15.02 11.20
CA ALA A 388 7.66 -15.06 12.31
C ALA A 388 7.45 -13.88 13.28
N TRP A 389 7.32 -12.65 12.75
CA TRP A 389 7.02 -11.47 13.58
C TRP A 389 5.72 -11.61 14.35
N ARG A 390 4.63 -12.00 13.68
CA ARG A 390 3.35 -12.29 14.33
C ARG A 390 3.51 -13.32 15.44
N ASP A 391 4.13 -14.45 15.15
CA ASP A 391 4.20 -15.59 16.08
C ASP A 391 5.07 -15.27 17.31
N ALA A 392 6.06 -14.40 17.16
CA ALA A 392 6.93 -13.98 18.26
C ALA A 392 6.31 -12.86 19.12
N HIS A 393 5.70 -11.85 18.48
CA HIS A 393 5.36 -10.58 19.16
C HIS A 393 3.87 -10.45 19.47
N TYR A 394 2.99 -10.95 18.58
CA TYR A 394 1.56 -10.88 18.81
C TYR A 394 0.77 -12.07 18.21
N PRO A 395 0.86 -13.25 18.85
CA PRO A 395 0.19 -14.47 18.39
C PRO A 395 -1.31 -14.26 18.16
N GLY A 396 -1.85 -14.90 17.12
CA GLY A 396 -3.26 -14.79 16.74
C GLY A 396 -3.59 -13.62 15.80
N THR A 397 -2.69 -12.64 15.63
CA THR A 397 -2.83 -11.58 14.62
C THR A 397 -2.79 -12.20 13.22
N LYS A 398 -3.58 -11.70 12.27
CA LYS A 398 -3.56 -12.16 10.87
C LYS A 398 -2.59 -11.31 10.05
N LEU A 399 -2.41 -11.66 8.78
CA LEU A 399 -1.51 -10.95 7.86
C LEU A 399 -2.32 -10.36 6.72
N ALA A 400 -2.00 -9.14 6.33
CA ALA A 400 -2.53 -8.47 5.15
C ALA A 400 -1.38 -7.82 4.37
N MET A 401 -1.56 -7.72 3.06
CA MET A 401 -0.70 -6.92 2.20
C MET A 401 -1.62 -6.06 1.33
N THR A 402 -2.01 -4.89 1.84
CA THR A 402 -3.08 -4.09 1.21
C THR A 402 -2.68 -3.33 -0.02
N GLU A 403 -1.38 -3.20 -0.28
CA GLU A 403 -0.86 -2.65 -1.54
C GLU A 403 0.33 -3.45 -2.04
N TYR A 404 0.30 -3.79 -3.32
CA TYR A 404 1.41 -4.35 -4.07
C TYR A 404 1.16 -4.18 -5.57
N ASN A 405 2.23 -4.01 -6.35
CA ASN A 405 2.14 -3.96 -7.81
C ASN A 405 3.49 -4.32 -8.45
N TRP A 406 3.50 -5.34 -9.32
CA TRP A 406 4.69 -5.77 -10.05
C TRP A 406 4.88 -5.08 -11.41
N GLY A 407 4.04 -4.11 -11.78
CA GLY A 407 4.06 -3.38 -13.04
C GLY A 407 3.52 -4.18 -14.24
N ALA A 408 3.82 -3.69 -15.44
CA ALA A 408 3.38 -4.22 -16.73
C ALA A 408 1.85 -4.23 -16.96
N LEU A 409 1.13 -3.29 -16.34
CA LEU A 409 -0.28 -3.02 -16.57
C LEU A 409 -0.50 -1.99 -17.69
#